data_AF-A0A7K2Z8I2-F1
#
_entry.id   AF-A0A7K2Z8I2-F1
#
_cell.length_a   1.000
_cell.length_b   1.000
_cell.length_c   1.000
_cell.angle_alpha   90.00
_cell.angle_beta   90.00
_cell.angle_gamma   90.00
#
_symmetry.space_group_name_H-M   'P 1'
#
loop_
_entity.id
_entity.type
_entity.pdbx_description
1 polymer ?
#
loop_
_entity_poly.entity_id
_entity_poly.type
_entity_poly.pdbx_seq_one_letter_code
_entity_poly.pdbx_strand_id
1 'polypeptide(L)'
;LTLGKGHATLTPLGNWAVWVKLEQICVAAQSPAGNIEQSAADMLLGCARLTPGPARAEYRAWLAARTVGSAVAELLAVARGEDALLRGLAFEALRVVGAPAEPEVRAVVTNPSLRPYALLWLAEYEGADPDDAQEILSREEATWLWVDTAAAVADHGETGLLVRHLDSAVQGTVPALLDEVRAVGHPRTVQVLVALAAAHPDPALAKAVRRAAFQVHTGGA
;
A
#
# COMPACT_ATOMS: atom_id res chain seq x y z
N LEU A 1 -15.28 -32.61 26.83
CA LEU A 1 -14.35 -32.79 27.96
C LEU A 1 -14.73 -34.06 28.69
N THR A 2 -13.77 -34.92 29.03
CA THR A 2 -13.95 -35.98 30.02
C THR A 2 -13.42 -35.46 31.35
N LEU A 3 -14.27 -35.48 32.38
CA LEU A 3 -13.98 -34.92 33.70
C LEU A 3 -13.53 -36.04 34.65
N GLY A 4 -12.26 -36.01 35.05
CA GLY A 4 -11.75 -36.74 36.22
C GLY A 4 -11.56 -35.76 37.39
N LYS A 5 -11.41 -36.27 38.62
CA LYS A 5 -11.12 -35.41 39.78
C LYS A 5 -9.83 -34.60 39.53
N GLY A 6 -10.00 -33.28 39.41
CA GLY A 6 -8.91 -32.31 39.23
C GLY A 6 -8.29 -32.23 37.82
N HIS A 7 -8.76 -33.03 36.86
CA HIS A 7 -8.19 -33.04 35.50
C HIS A 7 -9.30 -33.06 34.45
N ALA A 8 -9.23 -32.12 33.51
CA ALA A 8 -10.08 -32.09 32.33
C ALA A 8 -9.27 -32.60 31.14
N THR A 9 -9.75 -33.62 30.45
CA THR A 9 -9.16 -34.11 29.19
C THR A 9 -10.06 -33.75 28.01
N LEU A 10 -9.44 -33.37 26.90
CA LEU A 10 -10.17 -33.15 25.65
C LEU A 10 -10.80 -34.47 25.20
N THR A 11 -12.04 -34.40 24.71
CA THR A 11 -12.63 -35.54 23.99
C THR A 11 -11.88 -35.77 22.69
N PRO A 12 -12.00 -36.93 22.03
CA PRO A 12 -11.43 -37.13 20.70
C PRO A 12 -11.79 -36.03 19.70
N LEU A 13 -13.04 -35.55 19.70
CA LEU A 13 -13.47 -34.40 18.89
C LEU A 13 -12.81 -33.08 19.32
N GLY A 14 -12.66 -32.86 20.63
CA GLY A 14 -11.95 -31.67 21.15
C GLY A 14 -10.47 -31.69 20.78
N ASN A 15 -9.83 -32.86 20.81
CA ASN A 15 -8.44 -33.04 20.40
C ASN A 15 -8.26 -32.82 18.90
N TRP A 16 -9.19 -33.33 18.08
CA TRP A 16 -9.23 -33.05 16.64
C TRP A 16 -9.40 -31.56 16.35
N ALA A 17 -10.34 -30.88 17.03
CA ALA A 17 -10.57 -29.46 16.85
C ALA A 17 -9.34 -28.61 17.22
N VAL A 18 -8.64 -28.97 18.30
CA VAL A 18 -7.38 -28.34 18.69
C VAL A 18 -6.28 -28.61 17.66
N TRP A 19 -6.17 -29.84 17.15
CA TRP A 19 -5.21 -30.17 16.08
C TRP A 19 -5.44 -29.37 14.81
N VAL A 20 -6.69 -29.27 14.35
CA VAL A 20 -7.05 -28.45 13.18
C VAL A 20 -6.69 -26.98 13.40
N LYS A 21 -6.91 -26.46 14.61
CA LYS A 21 -6.53 -25.09 14.95
C LYS A 21 -5.02 -24.89 15.01
N LEU A 22 -4.29 -25.82 15.61
CA LEU A 22 -2.83 -25.80 15.66
C LEU A 22 -2.22 -25.89 14.27
N GLU A 23 -2.75 -26.74 13.40
CA GLU A 23 -2.29 -26.86 12.02
C GLU A 23 -2.54 -25.56 11.24
N GLN A 24 -3.72 -24.95 11.38
CA GLN A 24 -4.01 -23.63 10.80
C GLN A 24 -3.04 -22.55 11.30
N ILE A 25 -2.71 -22.54 12.59
CA ILE A 25 -1.76 -21.60 13.19
C ILE A 25 -0.33 -21.90 12.72
N CYS A 26 0.12 -23.15 12.71
CA CYS A 26 1.46 -23.53 12.29
C CYS A 26 1.71 -23.27 10.81
N VAL A 27 0.72 -23.52 9.94
CA VAL A 27 0.80 -23.19 8.52
C VAL A 27 0.84 -21.67 8.32
N ALA A 28 0.04 -20.93 9.09
CA ALA A 28 0.07 -19.47 9.04
C ALA A 28 1.39 -18.90 9.62
N ALA A 29 1.96 -19.50 10.66
CA ALA A 29 3.18 -19.03 11.31
C ALA A 29 4.47 -19.31 10.50
N GLN A 30 4.39 -20.09 9.42
CA GLN A 30 5.52 -20.39 8.51
C GLN A 30 5.71 -19.31 7.44
N SER A 31 5.65 -18.04 7.83
CA SER A 31 5.95 -16.93 6.94
C SER A 31 7.48 -16.81 6.76
N PRO A 32 8.02 -16.63 5.54
CA PRO A 32 9.45 -16.59 5.26
C PRO A 32 10.32 -15.68 6.17
N ALA A 33 9.78 -14.54 6.62
CA ALA A 33 10.46 -13.51 7.39
C ALA A 33 10.05 -13.46 8.87
N GLY A 34 8.85 -13.93 9.21
CA GLY A 34 8.42 -14.10 10.62
C GLY A 34 7.82 -12.83 11.24
N ASN A 35 7.05 -12.06 10.48
CA ASN A 35 6.49 -10.78 10.95
C ASN A 35 5.17 -10.92 11.73
N ILE A 36 4.76 -12.13 12.11
CA ILE A 36 3.42 -12.42 12.64
C ILE A 36 3.04 -11.57 13.87
N GLU A 37 3.99 -11.33 14.78
CA GLU A 37 3.82 -10.56 16.02
C GLU A 37 4.05 -9.04 15.85
N GLN A 38 4.46 -8.59 14.67
CA GLN A 38 4.82 -7.19 14.43
C GLN A 38 3.58 -6.30 14.29
N SER A 39 3.78 -5.00 14.46
CA SER A 39 2.79 -4.00 14.04
C SER A 39 2.54 -4.09 12.53
N ALA A 40 1.40 -3.59 12.06
CA ALA A 40 1.12 -3.53 10.62
C ALA A 40 2.21 -2.75 9.87
N ALA A 41 2.68 -1.62 10.42
CA ALA A 41 3.71 -0.80 9.80
C ALA A 41 5.03 -1.57 9.64
N ASP A 42 5.49 -2.21 10.71
CA ASP A 42 6.75 -2.96 10.71
C ASP A 42 6.66 -4.21 9.82
N MET A 43 5.50 -4.89 9.82
CA MET A 43 5.25 -6.02 8.93
C MET A 43 5.30 -5.60 7.47
N LEU A 44 4.60 -4.53 7.09
CA LEU A 44 4.57 -4.03 5.71
C LEU A 44 5.97 -3.60 5.26
N LEU A 45 6.70 -2.87 6.12
CA LEU A 45 8.08 -2.46 5.85
C LEU A 45 9.01 -3.67 5.70
N GLY A 46 8.85 -4.69 6.56
CA GLY A 46 9.59 -5.95 6.47
C GLY A 46 9.33 -6.70 5.15
N CYS A 47 8.14 -6.52 4.56
CA CYS A 47 7.76 -7.12 3.28
C CYS A 47 8.18 -6.31 2.05
N ALA A 48 8.62 -5.07 2.20
CA ALA A 48 8.87 -4.15 1.08
C ALA A 48 9.87 -4.66 0.03
N ARG A 49 10.82 -5.51 0.43
CA ARG A 49 11.84 -6.10 -0.46
C ARG A 49 11.50 -7.51 -0.95
N LEU A 50 10.35 -8.03 -0.59
CA LEU A 50 9.91 -9.36 -1.01
C LEU A 50 9.23 -9.30 -2.38
N THR A 51 9.27 -10.41 -3.11
CA THR A 51 8.43 -10.56 -4.31
C THR A 51 6.96 -10.71 -3.90
N PRO A 52 5.98 -10.47 -4.81
CA PRO A 52 4.56 -10.43 -4.44
C PRO A 52 4.03 -11.71 -3.78
N GLY A 53 4.51 -12.89 -4.18
CA GLY A 53 4.10 -14.16 -3.60
C GLY A 53 4.49 -14.28 -2.11
N PRO A 54 5.79 -14.20 -1.78
CA PRO A 54 6.27 -14.17 -0.39
C PRO A 54 5.66 -13.05 0.46
N ALA A 55 5.51 -11.83 -0.06
CA ALA A 55 4.84 -10.75 0.67
C ALA A 55 3.39 -11.10 1.03
N ARG A 56 2.62 -11.66 0.09
CA ARG A 56 1.25 -12.16 0.36
C ARG A 56 1.23 -13.28 1.39
N ALA A 57 2.25 -14.12 1.45
CA ALA A 57 2.37 -15.16 2.48
C ALA A 57 2.57 -14.53 3.88
N GLU A 58 3.44 -13.52 4.00
CA GLU A 58 3.58 -12.73 5.23
C GLU A 58 2.27 -12.04 5.63
N TYR A 59 1.55 -11.45 4.70
CA TYR A 59 0.26 -10.80 5.00
C TYR A 59 -0.75 -11.79 5.56
N ARG A 60 -0.88 -12.98 4.95
CA ARG A 60 -1.77 -14.04 5.46
C ARG A 60 -1.37 -14.53 6.86
N ALA A 61 -0.06 -14.70 7.07
CA ALA A 61 0.49 -15.10 8.36
C ALA A 61 0.18 -14.09 9.46
N TRP A 62 0.47 -12.82 9.18
CA TRP A 62 0.13 -11.69 10.02
C TRP A 62 -1.37 -11.73 10.33
N LEU A 63 -2.23 -11.68 9.30
CA LEU A 63 -3.69 -11.69 9.47
C LEU A 63 -4.23 -12.84 10.34
N ALA A 64 -3.62 -14.03 10.28
CA ALA A 64 -4.08 -15.19 11.05
C ALA A 64 -3.92 -15.03 12.58
N ALA A 65 -3.05 -14.14 13.06
CA ALA A 65 -2.79 -13.94 14.48
C ALA A 65 -3.75 -12.93 15.15
N ARG A 66 -4.68 -12.32 14.40
CA ARG A 66 -5.56 -11.25 14.92
C ARG A 66 -6.97 -11.30 14.35
N THR A 67 -7.86 -10.50 14.95
CA THR A 67 -9.23 -10.36 14.41
C THR A 67 -9.20 -9.54 13.13
N VAL A 68 -10.09 -9.87 12.20
CA VAL A 68 -10.18 -9.18 10.90
C VAL A 68 -10.43 -7.68 11.07
N GLY A 69 -11.35 -7.29 11.96
CA GLY A 69 -11.63 -5.88 12.24
C GLY A 69 -10.41 -5.12 12.77
N SER A 70 -9.64 -5.73 13.69
CA SER A 70 -8.39 -5.12 14.19
C SER A 70 -7.35 -4.98 13.08
N ALA A 71 -7.18 -6.01 12.24
CA ALA A 71 -6.23 -5.97 11.12
C ALA A 71 -6.58 -4.87 10.11
N VAL A 72 -7.85 -4.77 9.71
CA VAL A 72 -8.31 -3.76 8.74
C VAL A 72 -8.12 -2.35 9.31
N ALA A 73 -8.49 -2.13 10.59
CA ALA A 73 -8.30 -0.86 11.25
C ALA A 73 -6.82 -0.46 11.32
N GLU A 74 -5.93 -1.40 11.64
CA GLU A 74 -4.49 -1.15 11.73
C GLU A 74 -3.87 -0.87 10.36
N LEU A 75 -4.21 -1.63 9.32
CA LEU A 75 -3.76 -1.39 7.94
C LEU A 75 -4.23 -0.02 7.43
N LEU A 76 -5.49 0.36 7.67
CA LEU A 76 -5.99 1.68 7.28
C LEU A 76 -5.35 2.80 8.12
N ALA A 77 -4.98 2.55 9.37
CA ALA A 77 -4.22 3.51 10.17
C ALA A 77 -2.84 3.75 9.57
N VAL A 78 -2.14 2.69 9.16
CA VAL A 78 -0.87 2.79 8.43
C VAL A 78 -1.04 3.55 7.12
N ALA A 79 -2.09 3.24 6.35
CA ALA A 79 -2.33 3.90 5.06
C ALA A 79 -2.54 5.42 5.19
N ARG A 80 -3.17 5.88 6.27
CA ARG A 80 -3.35 7.32 6.55
C ARG A 80 -2.05 8.04 6.90
N GLY A 81 -0.99 7.30 7.22
CA GLY A 81 0.32 7.87 7.53
C GLY A 81 0.96 8.58 6.33
N GLU A 82 2.12 9.19 6.57
CA GLU A 82 2.82 10.00 5.57
C GLU A 82 3.68 9.18 4.59
N ASP A 83 3.98 7.91 4.92
CA ASP A 83 4.81 7.04 4.10
C ASP A 83 4.01 6.46 2.92
N ALA A 84 4.36 6.92 1.72
CA ALA A 84 3.71 6.53 0.48
C ALA A 84 3.86 5.04 0.15
N LEU A 85 5.02 4.44 0.49
CA LEU A 85 5.23 3.01 0.28
C LEU A 85 4.28 2.21 1.18
N LEU A 86 4.25 2.54 2.48
CA LEU A 86 3.39 1.83 3.42
C LEU A 86 1.91 2.01 3.09
N ARG A 87 1.51 3.16 2.53
CA ARG A 87 0.14 3.36 2.03
C ARG A 87 -0.23 2.38 0.93
N GLY A 88 0.61 2.24 -0.10
CA GLY A 88 0.39 1.25 -1.16
C GLY A 88 0.38 -0.19 -0.64
N LEU A 89 1.36 -0.55 0.21
CA LEU A 89 1.45 -1.89 0.76
C LEU A 89 0.28 -2.25 1.69
N ALA A 90 -0.26 -1.28 2.43
CA ALA A 90 -1.45 -1.49 3.24
C ALA A 90 -2.66 -1.90 2.38
N PHE A 91 -2.85 -1.27 1.21
CA PHE A 91 -3.90 -1.67 0.28
C PHE A 91 -3.65 -3.03 -0.39
N GLU A 92 -2.39 -3.40 -0.65
CA GLU A 92 -2.05 -4.77 -1.05
C GLU A 92 -2.42 -5.80 0.03
N ALA A 93 -2.17 -5.50 1.31
CA ALA A 93 -2.58 -6.36 2.40
C ALA A 93 -4.11 -6.42 2.57
N LEU A 94 -4.83 -5.31 2.33
CA LEU A 94 -6.29 -5.29 2.33
C LEU A 94 -6.89 -6.18 1.21
N ARG A 95 -6.23 -6.31 0.05
CA ARG A 95 -6.62 -7.30 -0.99
C ARG A 95 -6.56 -8.73 -0.49
N VAL A 96 -5.61 -9.05 0.39
CA VAL A 96 -5.51 -10.37 1.02
C VAL A 96 -6.64 -10.59 2.03
N VAL A 97 -7.13 -9.54 2.70
CA VAL A 97 -8.31 -9.62 3.57
C VAL A 97 -9.57 -9.91 2.76
N GLY A 98 -9.75 -9.22 1.63
CA GLY A 98 -10.89 -9.41 0.72
C GLY A 98 -12.20 -8.85 1.28
N ALA A 99 -13.32 -9.56 1.05
CA ALA A 99 -14.68 -9.09 1.33
C ALA A 99 -14.91 -8.45 2.71
N PRO A 100 -14.35 -8.97 3.82
CA PRO A 100 -14.52 -8.33 5.13
C PRO A 100 -13.96 -6.91 5.26
N ALA A 101 -13.02 -6.50 4.39
CA ALA A 101 -12.46 -5.15 4.40
C ALA A 101 -13.33 -4.13 3.65
N GLU A 102 -14.27 -4.57 2.82
CA GLU A 102 -15.03 -3.72 1.90
C GLU A 102 -15.74 -2.53 2.59
N PRO A 103 -16.44 -2.70 3.72
CA PRO A 103 -17.15 -1.58 4.34
C PRO A 103 -16.20 -0.46 4.80
N GLU A 104 -15.05 -0.85 5.35
CA GLU A 104 -14.03 0.08 5.84
C GLU A 104 -13.26 0.74 4.69
N VAL A 105 -13.00 0.01 3.60
CA VAL A 105 -12.40 0.58 2.39
C VAL A 105 -13.35 1.57 1.73
N ARG A 106 -14.64 1.25 1.63
CA ARG A 106 -15.65 2.18 1.10
C ARG A 106 -15.76 3.44 1.95
N ALA A 107 -15.67 3.32 3.28
CA ALA A 107 -15.70 4.45 4.19
C ALA A 107 -14.52 5.43 3.99
N VAL A 108 -13.34 4.97 3.58
CA VAL A 108 -12.16 5.83 3.37
C VAL A 108 -12.07 6.47 1.99
N VAL A 109 -13.02 6.22 1.09
CA VAL A 109 -13.12 6.89 -0.23
C VAL A 109 -13.26 8.41 -0.11
N THR A 110 -13.72 8.93 1.02
CA THR A 110 -13.81 10.37 1.30
C THR A 110 -12.50 10.96 1.84
N ASN A 111 -11.51 10.13 2.21
CA ASN A 111 -10.19 10.61 2.61
C ASN A 111 -9.35 10.89 1.36
N PRO A 112 -8.94 12.14 1.09
CA PRO A 112 -8.24 12.49 -0.14
C PRO A 112 -7.00 11.64 -0.41
N SER A 113 -6.22 11.34 0.64
CA SER A 113 -4.97 10.59 0.49
C SER A 113 -5.18 9.09 0.26
N LEU A 114 -6.32 8.55 0.67
CA LEU A 114 -6.63 7.13 0.48
C LEU A 114 -7.53 6.88 -0.72
N ARG A 115 -8.18 7.93 -1.22
CA ARG A 115 -9.23 7.82 -2.22
C ARG A 115 -8.79 7.10 -3.50
N PRO A 116 -7.66 7.42 -4.15
CA PRO A 116 -7.23 6.68 -5.35
C PRO A 116 -7.02 5.19 -5.07
N TYR A 117 -6.40 4.85 -3.94
CA TYR A 117 -6.18 3.46 -3.53
C TYR A 117 -7.49 2.72 -3.23
N ALA A 118 -8.43 3.37 -2.54
CA ALA A 118 -9.72 2.80 -2.20
C ALA A 118 -10.58 2.55 -3.44
N LEU A 119 -10.57 3.47 -4.42
CA LEU A 119 -11.27 3.31 -5.68
C LEU A 119 -10.73 2.10 -6.46
N LEU A 120 -9.41 1.98 -6.60
CA LEU A 120 -8.79 0.83 -7.26
C LEU A 120 -9.05 -0.49 -6.54
N TRP A 121 -9.05 -0.48 -5.20
CA TRP A 121 -9.37 -1.66 -4.40
C TRP A 121 -10.83 -2.09 -4.61
N LEU A 122 -11.77 -1.14 -4.58
CA LEU A 122 -13.20 -1.41 -4.78
C LEU A 122 -13.48 -1.90 -6.20
N ALA A 123 -12.84 -1.31 -7.20
CA ALA A 123 -12.93 -1.73 -8.59
C ALA A 123 -12.57 -3.21 -8.77
N GLU A 124 -11.41 -3.60 -8.26
CA GLU A 124 -10.92 -4.98 -8.32
C GLU A 124 -11.84 -5.92 -7.52
N TYR A 125 -12.30 -5.48 -6.34
CA TYR A 125 -13.25 -6.24 -5.53
C TYR A 125 -14.60 -6.46 -6.24
N GLU A 126 -15.08 -5.47 -7.00
CA GLU A 126 -16.31 -5.51 -7.79
C GLU A 126 -16.13 -6.26 -9.13
N GLY A 127 -14.90 -6.69 -9.44
CA GLY A 127 -14.60 -7.54 -10.60
C GLY A 127 -14.25 -6.76 -11.88
N ALA A 128 -13.82 -5.50 -11.77
CA ALA A 128 -13.26 -4.77 -12.90
C ALA A 128 -12.01 -5.49 -13.45
N ASP A 129 -11.81 -5.41 -14.78
CA ASP A 129 -10.59 -5.92 -15.40
C ASP A 129 -9.39 -5.11 -14.86
N PRO A 130 -8.30 -5.77 -14.41
CA PRO A 130 -7.08 -5.08 -14.00
C PRO A 130 -6.53 -4.11 -15.04
N ASP A 131 -6.71 -4.39 -16.33
CA ASP A 131 -6.24 -3.53 -17.42
C ASP A 131 -7.08 -2.23 -17.51
N ASP A 132 -8.35 -2.28 -17.11
CA ASP A 132 -9.28 -1.14 -17.14
C ASP A 132 -9.37 -0.41 -15.78
N ALA A 133 -8.86 -1.00 -14.70
CA ALA A 133 -9.04 -0.49 -13.34
C ALA A 133 -8.52 0.96 -13.15
N GLN A 134 -7.49 1.36 -13.91
CA GLN A 134 -6.96 2.73 -13.87
C GLN A 134 -7.92 3.76 -14.46
N GLU A 135 -8.83 3.36 -15.35
CA GLU A 135 -9.81 4.27 -15.98
C GLU A 135 -10.89 4.76 -15.01
N ILE A 136 -11.03 4.10 -13.85
CA ILE A 136 -11.95 4.50 -12.80
C ILE A 136 -11.48 5.77 -12.09
N LEU A 137 -10.18 6.05 -12.12
CA LEU A 137 -9.64 7.27 -11.55
C LEU A 137 -9.90 8.45 -12.48
N SER A 138 -10.40 9.54 -11.91
CA SER A 138 -10.30 10.83 -12.58
C SER A 138 -8.84 11.19 -12.84
N ARG A 139 -8.60 12.09 -13.79
CA ARG A 139 -7.23 12.56 -14.11
C ARG A 139 -6.51 13.14 -12.89
N GLU A 140 -7.24 13.83 -12.01
CA GLU A 140 -6.67 14.38 -10.78
C GLU A 140 -6.25 13.26 -9.81
N GLU A 141 -7.10 12.26 -9.60
CA GLU A 141 -6.79 11.09 -8.75
C GLU A 141 -5.63 10.26 -9.29
N ALA A 142 -5.59 10.05 -10.61
CA ALA A 142 -4.49 9.34 -11.28
C ALA A 142 -3.16 10.11 -11.13
N THR A 143 -3.19 11.44 -11.29
CA THR A 143 -2.01 12.30 -11.08
C THR A 143 -1.57 12.26 -9.62
N TRP A 144 -2.51 12.28 -8.67
CA TRP A 144 -2.21 12.22 -7.25
C TRP A 144 -1.50 10.91 -6.90
N LEU A 145 -2.04 9.78 -7.38
CA LEU A 145 -1.44 8.45 -7.20
C LEU A 145 -0.07 8.33 -7.88
N TRP A 146 0.11 8.97 -9.04
CA TRP A 146 1.41 9.02 -9.71
C TRP A 146 2.46 9.73 -8.85
N VAL A 147 2.11 10.85 -8.22
CA VAL A 147 3.02 11.57 -7.30
C VAL A 147 3.32 10.74 -6.06
N ASP A 148 2.32 10.06 -5.49
CA ASP A 148 2.51 9.22 -4.29
C ASP A 148 3.43 8.02 -4.61
N THR A 149 3.23 7.39 -5.77
CA THR A 149 4.12 6.31 -6.24
C THR A 149 5.55 6.81 -6.45
N ALA A 150 5.73 8.01 -7.01
CA ALA A 150 7.04 8.63 -7.14
C ALA A 150 7.68 8.90 -5.77
N ALA A 151 6.89 9.31 -4.77
CA ALA A 151 7.37 9.53 -3.40
C ALA A 151 7.85 8.21 -2.76
N ALA A 152 7.09 7.12 -2.94
CA ALA A 152 7.49 5.80 -2.47
C ALA A 152 8.82 5.34 -3.09
N VAL A 153 9.00 5.54 -4.40
CA VAL A 153 10.24 5.20 -5.10
C VAL A 153 11.40 6.10 -4.68
N ALA A 154 11.16 7.39 -4.45
CA ALA A 154 12.20 8.31 -3.99
C ALA A 154 12.73 7.98 -2.59
N ASP A 155 11.85 7.54 -1.68
CA ASP A 155 12.21 7.25 -0.29
C ASP A 155 12.78 5.83 -0.11
N HIS A 156 12.27 4.85 -0.87
CA HIS A 156 12.54 3.42 -0.63
C HIS A 156 13.08 2.64 -1.83
N GLY A 157 13.04 3.23 -3.03
CA GLY A 157 13.44 2.60 -4.28
C GLY A 157 14.83 3.01 -4.76
N GLU A 158 15.26 2.41 -5.87
CA GLU A 158 16.48 2.82 -6.55
C GLU A 158 16.25 4.08 -7.39
N THR A 159 17.25 4.96 -7.45
CA THR A 159 17.21 6.21 -8.22
C THR A 159 16.80 6.01 -9.69
N GLY A 160 17.21 4.89 -10.31
CA GLY A 160 16.85 4.56 -11.69
C GLY A 160 15.36 4.26 -11.90
N LEU A 161 14.67 3.74 -10.87
CA LEU A 161 13.22 3.50 -10.92
C LEU A 161 12.44 4.81 -10.92
N LEU A 162 12.94 5.83 -10.23
CA LEU A 162 12.31 7.15 -10.19
C LEU A 162 12.30 7.82 -11.57
N VAL A 163 13.41 7.68 -12.33
CA VAL A 163 13.48 8.18 -13.72
C VAL A 163 12.54 7.41 -14.63
N ARG A 164 12.49 6.07 -14.52
CA ARG A 164 11.56 5.25 -15.31
C ARG A 164 10.10 5.58 -15.02
N HIS A 165 9.78 5.94 -13.77
CA HIS A 165 8.44 6.38 -13.38
C HIS A 165 8.05 7.73 -14.00
N LEU A 166 9.03 8.60 -14.26
CA LEU A 166 8.82 9.81 -15.06
C LEU A 166 8.48 9.48 -16.51
N ASP A 167 9.19 8.52 -17.11
CA ASP A 167 8.97 8.11 -18.50
C ASP A 167 7.64 7.37 -18.70
N SER A 168 7.10 6.72 -17.65
CA SER A 168 5.81 6.04 -17.68
C SER A 168 4.61 6.97 -17.47
N ALA A 169 4.84 8.26 -17.21
CA ALA A 169 3.76 9.21 -17.03
C ALA A 169 2.90 9.30 -18.31
N VAL A 170 1.59 9.16 -18.15
CA VAL A 170 0.60 9.04 -19.25
C VAL A 170 0.46 10.32 -20.10
N GLN A 171 1.25 11.36 -19.82
CA GLN A 171 1.16 12.64 -20.51
C GLN A 171 2.00 12.69 -21.77
N GLY A 172 1.45 13.26 -22.85
CA GLY A 172 2.15 13.40 -24.12
C GLY A 172 3.39 14.31 -24.09
N THR A 173 3.58 15.15 -23.05
CA THR A 173 4.79 15.98 -22.86
C THR A 173 5.10 16.26 -21.39
N VAL A 174 6.39 16.44 -21.06
CA VAL A 174 6.86 16.74 -19.69
C VAL A 174 6.35 18.07 -19.13
N PRO A 175 6.25 19.19 -19.89
CA PRO A 175 5.69 20.43 -19.35
C PRO A 175 4.25 20.29 -18.86
N ALA A 176 3.39 19.57 -19.61
CA ALA A 176 2.01 19.33 -19.21
C ALA A 176 1.94 18.49 -17.93
N LEU A 177 2.79 17.47 -17.80
CA LEU A 177 2.92 16.70 -16.57
C LEU A 177 3.32 17.58 -15.37
N LEU A 178 4.31 18.46 -15.55
CA LEU A 178 4.75 19.37 -14.49
C LEU A 178 3.67 20.37 -14.10
N ASP A 179 2.77 20.77 -15.00
CA ASP A 179 1.65 21.64 -14.63
C ASP A 179 0.62 20.89 -13.77
N GLU A 180 0.29 19.65 -14.13
CA GLU A 180 -0.66 18.81 -13.39
C GLU A 180 -0.14 18.40 -12.01
N VAL A 181 1.12 17.94 -11.92
CA VAL A 181 1.76 17.56 -10.66
C VAL A 181 1.80 18.73 -9.66
N ARG A 182 1.89 19.96 -10.15
CA ARG A 182 1.82 21.16 -9.29
C ARG A 182 0.41 21.50 -8.85
N ALA A 183 -0.60 21.22 -9.68
CA ALA A 183 -1.99 21.54 -9.41
C ALA A 183 -2.68 20.55 -8.46
N VAL A 184 -2.26 19.27 -8.46
CA VAL A 184 -2.94 18.17 -7.75
C VAL A 184 -2.87 18.25 -6.21
N GLY A 185 -2.09 19.18 -5.65
CA GLY A 185 -2.06 19.42 -4.20
C GLY A 185 -1.49 18.28 -3.34
N HIS A 186 -0.67 17.40 -3.91
CA HIS A 186 -0.07 16.29 -3.16
C HIS A 186 0.98 16.80 -2.14
N PRO A 187 0.95 16.39 -0.85
CA PRO A 187 1.87 16.88 0.18
C PRO A 187 3.36 16.66 -0.12
N ARG A 188 3.66 15.61 -0.91
CA ARG A 188 5.02 15.23 -1.33
C ARG A 188 5.47 15.81 -2.67
N THR A 189 4.69 16.68 -3.31
CA THR A 189 5.00 17.21 -4.66
C THR A 189 6.39 17.83 -4.72
N VAL A 190 6.76 18.68 -3.76
CA VAL A 190 8.07 19.37 -3.78
C VAL A 190 9.22 18.36 -3.66
N GLN A 191 9.11 17.42 -2.72
CA GLN A 191 10.13 16.39 -2.47
C GLN A 191 10.32 15.50 -3.71
N VAL A 192 9.23 15.08 -4.35
CA VAL A 192 9.26 14.27 -5.57
C VAL A 192 9.95 15.03 -6.71
N LEU A 193 9.58 16.29 -6.94
CA LEU A 193 10.19 17.09 -8.01
C LEU A 193 11.69 17.33 -7.74
N VAL A 194 12.09 17.56 -6.49
CA VAL A 194 13.52 17.69 -6.13
C VAL A 194 14.27 16.38 -6.38
N ALA A 195 13.72 15.24 -5.97
CA ALA A 195 14.32 13.93 -6.18
C ALA A 195 14.44 13.59 -7.68
N LEU A 196 13.39 13.84 -8.46
CA LEU A 196 13.39 13.68 -9.92
C LEU A 196 14.47 14.54 -10.58
N ALA A 197 14.57 15.81 -10.20
CA ALA A 197 15.58 16.70 -10.74
C ALA A 197 17.03 16.32 -10.38
N ALA A 198 17.24 15.61 -9.27
CA ALA A 198 18.53 15.09 -8.87
C ALA A 198 18.87 13.78 -9.62
N ALA A 199 17.86 12.97 -9.92
CA ALA A 199 17.99 11.69 -10.60
C ALA A 199 18.12 11.79 -12.13
N HIS A 200 17.53 12.83 -12.75
CA HIS A 200 17.37 12.87 -14.20
C HIS A 200 18.70 13.10 -14.97
N PRO A 201 19.03 12.29 -15.98
CA PRO A 201 20.29 12.39 -16.72
C PRO A 201 20.36 13.60 -17.68
N ASP A 202 19.23 14.05 -18.23
CA ASP A 202 19.17 15.25 -19.07
C ASP A 202 19.19 16.53 -18.20
N PRO A 203 20.23 17.39 -18.32
CA PRO A 203 20.34 18.62 -17.56
C PRO A 203 19.25 19.66 -17.89
N ALA A 204 18.72 19.66 -19.11
CA ALA A 204 17.63 20.56 -19.51
C ALA A 204 16.33 20.19 -18.79
N LEU A 205 15.99 18.89 -18.78
CA LEU A 205 14.83 18.40 -18.05
C LEU A 205 14.98 18.58 -16.54
N ALA A 206 16.15 18.24 -16.00
CA ALA A 206 16.43 18.45 -14.58
C ALA A 206 16.23 19.92 -14.17
N LYS A 207 16.65 20.89 -15.00
CA LYS A 207 16.41 22.31 -14.77
C LYS A 207 14.92 22.68 -14.79
N ALA A 208 14.15 22.13 -15.73
CA ALA A 208 12.71 22.34 -15.80
C ALA A 208 11.99 21.82 -14.55
N VAL A 209 12.34 20.61 -14.09
CA VAL A 209 11.78 20.00 -12.88
C VAL A 209 12.14 20.82 -11.61
N ARG A 210 13.38 21.31 -11.46
CA ARG A 210 13.74 22.21 -10.34
C ARG A 210 12.93 23.49 -10.33
N ARG A 211 12.70 24.08 -11.51
CA ARG A 211 11.88 25.28 -11.64
C ARG A 211 10.44 25.01 -11.19
N ALA A 212 9.87 23.86 -11.57
CA ALA A 212 8.55 23.45 -11.12
C ALA A 212 8.49 23.29 -9.59
N ALA A 213 9.50 22.65 -8.98
CA ALA A 213 9.58 22.52 -7.52
C ALA A 213 9.59 23.89 -6.81
N PHE A 214 10.38 24.84 -7.31
CA PHE A 214 10.45 26.20 -6.77
C PHE A 214 9.12 26.95 -6.90
N GLN A 215 8.40 26.77 -8.01
CA GLN A 215 7.08 27.40 -8.22
C GLN A 215 6.03 26.89 -7.22
N VAL A 216 6.04 25.61 -6.86
CA VAL A 216 5.15 25.09 -5.81
C VAL A 216 5.50 25.69 -4.45
N HIS A 217 6.79 25.74 -4.13
CA HIS A 217 7.24 26.28 -2.85
C HIS A 217 6.90 27.77 -2.67
N THR A 218 6.93 28.54 -3.76
CA THR A 218 6.63 29.98 -3.73
C THR A 218 5.16 30.34 -3.90
N GLY A 219 4.34 29.44 -4.45
CA GLY A 219 2.89 29.63 -4.63
C GLY A 219 2.02 29.20 -3.44
N GLY A 220 2.61 28.63 -2.38
CA GLY A 220 1.91 28.12 -1.19
C GLY A 220 1.81 29.10 -0.02
N ALA A 221 1.68 30.41 -0.27
CA ALA A 221 1.47 31.44 0.75
C ALA A 221 -0.01 31.76 0.95
#